data_AF-A0A959J811-F1
#
_entry.id   AF-A0A959J811-F1
#
_cell.length_a   1.000
_cell.length_b   1.000
_cell.length_c   1.000
_cell.angle_alpha   90.00
_cell.angle_beta   90.00
_cell.angle_gamma   90.00
#
_symmetry.space_group_name_H-M   'P 1'
#
loop_
_entity.id
_entity.type
_entity.pdbx_description
1 polymer ?
#
loop_
_entity_poly.entity_id
_entity_poly.type
_entity_poly.pdbx_seq_one_letter_code
_entity_poly.pdbx_strand_id
1 'polypeptide(L)'
;MGLTNKDIEQLEAYWADALPDAEIASVQEKLRKDEVFKVEADSLKTTITGLHLLREKKVRSYLTDIEKTLPPVDVKKRSRWWKFLLLGLIMVILLVARNSINA
;
A
#
# COMPACT_ATOMS: atom_id res chain seq x y z
N MET A 1 7.49 27.90 24.26
CA MET A 1 8.52 26.89 23.95
C MET A 1 7.80 25.82 23.18
N GLY A 2 8.26 25.49 21.98
CA GLY A 2 7.65 24.45 21.15
C GLY A 2 8.71 23.49 20.64
N LEU A 3 8.30 22.49 19.86
CA LEU A 3 9.17 21.46 19.29
C LEU A 3 10.35 22.10 18.57
N THR A 4 11.55 21.68 18.94
CA THR A 4 12.75 22.07 18.19
C THR A 4 12.83 21.26 16.89
N ASN A 5 13.61 21.72 15.92
CA ASN A 5 13.84 20.95 14.69
C ASN A 5 14.36 19.53 14.98
N LYS A 6 15.21 19.38 16.02
CA LYS A 6 15.70 18.07 16.44
C LYS A 6 14.59 17.19 17.01
N ASP A 7 13.67 17.75 17.78
CA ASP A 7 12.52 17.00 18.29
C ASP A 7 11.59 16.57 17.15
N ILE A 8 11.40 17.43 16.14
CA ILE A 8 10.62 17.10 14.93
C ILE A 8 11.26 15.92 14.19
N GLU A 9 12.55 15.99 13.89
CA GLU A 9 13.27 14.90 13.21
C GLU A 9 13.20 13.58 14.00
N GLN A 10 13.35 13.65 15.33
CA GLN A 10 13.23 12.47 16.18
C GLN A 10 11.80 11.91 16.19
N LEU A 11 10.77 12.75 16.23
CA LEU A 11 9.38 12.31 16.19
C LEU A 11 9.01 11.70 14.82
N GLU A 12 9.52 12.26 13.72
CA GLU A 12 9.34 11.70 12.38
C GLU A 12 10.02 10.33 12.26
N ALA A 13 11.27 10.20 12.74
CA ALA A 13 11.97 8.93 12.77
C ALA A 13 11.28 7.91 13.71
N TYR A 14 10.71 8.36 14.82
CA TYR A 14 9.93 7.53 15.74
C TYR A 14 8.68 6.96 15.06
N TRP A 15 7.91 7.78 14.35
CA TRP A 15 6.70 7.31 13.67
C TRP A 15 6.98 6.49 12.41
N ALA A 16 8.18 6.63 11.84
CA ALA A 16 8.64 5.83 10.70
C ALA A 16 9.32 4.51 11.11
N ASP A 17 9.33 4.15 12.40
CA ASP A 17 10.03 2.98 12.96
C ASP A 17 11.54 2.95 12.58
N ALA A 18 12.16 4.13 12.47
CA ALA A 18 13.55 4.32 12.02
C ALA A 18 14.51 4.70 13.15
N LEU A 19 14.02 4.83 14.40
CA LEU A 19 14.85 5.15 15.56
C LEU A 19 15.54 3.91 16.14
N PRO A 20 16.76 4.07 16.71
CA PRO A 20 17.38 3.04 17.55
C PRO A 20 16.58 2.81 18.85
N ASP A 21 16.57 1.57 19.36
CA ASP A 21 15.85 1.19 20.59
C ASP A 21 16.17 2.08 21.80
N ALA A 22 17.43 2.52 21.93
CA ALA A 22 17.87 3.41 23.00
C ALA A 22 17.18 4.77 22.96
N GLU A 23 16.86 5.28 21.77
CA GLU A 23 16.22 6.58 21.58
C GLU A 23 14.70 6.48 21.69
N ILE A 24 14.11 5.35 21.28
CA ILE A 24 12.67 5.06 21.41
C ILE A 24 12.20 5.28 22.85
N ALA A 25 12.91 4.69 23.81
CA ALA A 25 12.57 4.84 25.24
C ALA A 25 12.63 6.31 25.70
N SER A 26 13.58 7.10 25.17
CA SER A 26 13.70 8.51 25.52
C SER A 26 12.54 9.36 24.98
N VAL A 27 12.11 9.09 23.75
CA VAL A 27 10.99 9.80 23.10
C VAL A 27 9.67 9.42 23.77
N GLN A 28 9.46 8.13 24.07
CA GLN A 28 8.29 7.66 24.80
C GLN A 28 8.20 8.27 26.19
N GLU A 29 9.33 8.38 26.90
CA GLU A 29 9.35 8.99 28.22
C GLU A 29 9.05 10.50 28.16
N LYS A 30 9.58 11.22 27.16
CA LYS A 30 9.22 12.62 26.91
C LYS A 30 7.72 12.77 26.63
N LEU A 31 7.17 11.97 25.71
CA LEU A 31 5.74 11.96 25.38
C LEU A 31 4.84 11.67 26.59
N ARG A 32 5.34 10.93 27.59
CA ARG A 32 4.62 10.60 28.81
C ARG A 32 4.69 11.71 29.86
N LYS A 33 5.86 12.33 30.04
CA LYS A 33 6.13 13.29 31.11
C LYS A 33 5.82 14.73 30.76
N ASP A 34 5.98 15.10 29.50
CA ASP A 34 5.79 16.47 29.03
C ASP A 34 4.49 16.57 28.22
N GLU A 35 3.46 17.13 28.86
CA GLU A 35 2.14 17.29 28.25
C GLU A 35 2.16 18.29 27.08
N VAL A 36 2.99 19.34 27.16
CA VAL A 36 3.12 20.33 26.07
C VAL A 36 3.76 19.67 24.87
N PHE A 37 4.87 18.95 25.07
CA PHE A 37 5.55 18.19 24.03
C PHE A 37 4.61 17.19 23.36
N LYS A 38 3.79 16.48 24.14
CA LYS A 38 2.80 15.53 23.63
C LYS A 38 1.76 16.21 22.74
N VAL A 39 1.15 17.31 23.20
CA VAL A 39 0.14 18.04 22.42
C VAL A 39 0.71 18.53 21.09
N GLU A 40 1.94 19.04 21.11
CA GLU A 40 2.60 19.49 19.88
C GLU A 40 2.96 18.33 18.95
N ALA A 41 3.41 17.19 19.49
CA ALA A 41 3.67 15.98 18.72
C ALA A 41 2.38 15.43 18.07
N ASP A 42 1.26 15.42 18.80
CA ASP A 42 -0.05 14.99 18.28
C ASP A 42 -0.55 15.93 17.17
N SER A 43 -0.35 17.24 17.35
CA SER A 43 -0.65 18.26 16.33
C SER A 43 0.17 18.03 15.05
N LEU A 44 1.49 17.86 15.20
CA LEU A 44 2.40 17.58 14.08
C LEU A 44 2.00 16.30 13.33
N LYS A 45 1.70 15.21 14.05
CA LYS A 45 1.26 13.94 13.45
C LYS A 45 -0.02 14.11 12.64
N THR A 46 -0.97 14.89 13.15
CA THR A 46 -2.22 15.20 12.46
C THR A 46 -1.97 15.98 11.17
N THR A 47 -1.08 16.97 11.20
CA THR A 47 -0.69 17.75 10.02
C THR A 47 -0.03 16.88 8.95
N ILE A 48 0.94 16.03 9.33
CA ILE A 48 1.63 15.12 8.41
C ILE A 48 0.63 14.16 7.75
N THR A 49 -0.24 13.55 8.55
CA THR A 49 -1.28 12.63 8.07
C THR A 49 -2.25 13.35 7.11
N GLY A 50 -2.68 14.57 7.47
CA GLY A 50 -3.55 15.39 6.63
C GLY A 50 -2.91 15.74 5.28
N LEU A 51 -1.63 16.12 5.29
CA LEU A 51 -0.86 16.39 4.07
C LEU A 51 -0.75 15.14 3.19
N HIS A 52 -0.51 13.97 3.79
CA HIS A 52 -0.44 12.72 3.05
C HIS A 52 -1.77 12.39 2.37
N LEU A 53 -2.89 12.51 3.08
CA LEU A 53 -4.23 12.27 2.53
C LEU A 53 -4.56 13.25 1.39
N LEU A 54 -4.20 14.52 1.52
CA LEU A 54 -4.38 15.51 0.46
C LEU A 54 -3.55 15.17 -0.78
N ARG A 55 -2.30 14.70 -0.58
CA ARG A 55 -1.45 14.23 -1.67
C ARG A 55 -2.07 13.04 -2.40
N GLU A 56 -2.55 12.04 -1.66
CA GLU A 56 -3.22 10.88 -2.25
C GLU A 56 -4.46 11.27 -3.05
N LYS A 57 -5.30 12.17 -2.50
CA LYS A 57 -6.48 12.67 -3.21
C LYS A 57 -6.10 13.34 -4.53
N LYS A 58 -5.07 14.17 -4.54
CA LYS A 58 -4.58 14.81 -5.77
C LYS A 58 -4.07 13.79 -6.79
N VAL A 59 -3.28 12.80 -6.35
CA VAL A 59 -2.79 11.74 -7.24
C VAL A 59 -3.95 10.93 -7.81
N ARG A 60 -4.92 10.51 -6.98
CA ARG A 60 -6.11 9.78 -7.45
C ARG A 60 -6.92 10.60 -8.46
N SER A 61 -7.13 11.89 -8.19
CA SER A 61 -7.81 12.79 -9.12
C SER A 61 -7.08 12.85 -10.45
N TYR A 62 -5.76 13.04 -10.43
CA TYR A 62 -4.94 13.11 -11.63
C TYR A 62 -4.97 11.80 -12.43
N LEU A 63 -4.87 10.65 -11.75
CA LEU A 63 -4.99 9.33 -12.39
C LEU A 63 -6.39 9.12 -12.99
N THR A 64 -7.44 9.59 -12.32
CA THR A 64 -8.83 9.49 -12.81
C THR A 64 -9.04 10.34 -14.06
N ASP A 65 -8.45 11.53 -14.10
CA ASP A 65 -8.52 12.42 -15.27
C ASP A 65 -7.72 11.85 -16.45
N ILE A 66 -6.60 11.18 -16.20
CA ILE A 66 -5.88 10.41 -17.22
C ILE A 66 -6.73 9.23 -17.70
N GLU A 67 -7.36 8.47 -16.82
CA GLU A 67 -8.22 7.34 -17.19
C GLU A 67 -9.40 7.78 -18.05
N LYS A 68 -10.00 8.95 -17.77
CA LYS A 68 -11.08 9.53 -18.58
C LYS A 68 -10.62 10.01 -19.96
N THR A 69 -9.35 10.35 -20.12
CA THR A 69 -8.78 10.82 -21.39
C THR A 69 -8.17 9.69 -22.21
N LEU A 70 -8.01 8.50 -21.64
CA LEU A 70 -7.60 7.30 -22.36
C LEU A 70 -8.78 6.72 -23.16
N PRO A 71 -8.56 6.32 -24.44
CA PRO A 71 -9.60 5.66 -25.22
C PRO A 71 -10.00 4.35 -24.53
N PRO A 72 -11.29 4.00 -24.52
CA PRO A 72 -11.75 2.77 -23.89
C PRO A 72 -11.02 1.58 -24.51
N VAL A 73 -10.25 0.86 -23.71
CA VAL A 73 -9.59 -0.36 -24.16
C VAL A 73 -10.68 -1.41 -24.34
N ASP A 74 -10.94 -1.78 -25.59
CA ASP A 74 -11.98 -2.72 -25.96
C ASP A 74 -11.57 -4.15 -25.55
N VAL A 75 -11.85 -4.53 -24.30
CA VAL A 75 -11.47 -5.85 -23.74
C VAL A 75 -12.36 -7.00 -24.29
N LYS A 76 -13.19 -6.74 -25.31
CA LYS A 76 -14.09 -7.74 -25.91
C LYS A 76 -13.45 -8.52 -27.06
N LYS A 77 -12.27 -9.12 -26.90
CA LYS A 77 -11.73 -10.00 -27.95
C LYS A 77 -10.84 -11.15 -27.50
N ARG A 78 -11.05 -11.70 -26.28
CA ARG A 78 -10.26 -12.85 -25.82
C ARG A 78 -11.07 -13.87 -25.01
N SER A 79 -12.14 -14.42 -25.58
CA SER A 79 -12.97 -15.43 -24.87
C SER A 79 -13.55 -16.51 -25.79
N ARG A 80 -12.78 -17.01 -26.76
CA ARG A 80 -13.15 -18.25 -27.48
C ARG A 80 -12.01 -19.26 -27.54
N TRP A 81 -10.77 -18.84 -27.80
CA TRP A 81 -9.63 -19.75 -27.91
C TRP A 81 -9.22 -20.43 -26.60
N TRP A 82 -9.34 -19.77 -25.45
CA TRP A 82 -9.01 -20.37 -24.16
C TRP A 82 -9.92 -21.55 -23.77
N LYS A 83 -11.20 -21.51 -24.18
CA LYS A 83 -12.13 -22.63 -23.94
C LYS A 83 -11.73 -23.87 -24.75
N PHE A 84 -11.25 -23.70 -25.99
CA PHE A 84 -10.75 -24.83 -26.79
C PHE A 84 -9.44 -25.40 -26.25
N LEU A 85 -8.57 -24.56 -25.70
CA LEU A 85 -7.31 -24.99 -25.08
C LEU A 85 -7.57 -25.83 -23.83
N LEU A 86 -8.53 -25.43 -23.00
CA LEU A 86 -8.93 -26.18 -21.81
C LEU A 86 -9.64 -27.49 -22.14
N LEU A 87 -10.50 -27.50 -23.17
CA LEU A 87 -11.16 -28.71 -23.66
C LEU A 87 -10.16 -29.71 -24.28
N GLY A 88 -9.18 -29.21 -25.04
CA GLY A 88 -8.12 -30.05 -25.60
C GLY A 88 -7.26 -30.71 -24.52
N LEU A 89 -6.92 -29.97 -23.46
CA LEU A 89 -6.11 -30.48 -22.35
C LEU A 89 -6.86 -31.56 -21.53
N ILE A 90 -8.17 -31.37 -21.29
CA ILE A 90 -9.01 -32.38 -20.63
C ILE A 90 -9.11 -33.66 -21.48
N MET A 91 -9.25 -33.54 -22.80
CA MET A 91 -9.33 -34.69 -23.70
C MET A 91 -8.04 -35.53 -23.67
N VAL A 92 -6.87 -34.89 -23.66
CA VAL A 92 -5.57 -35.58 -23.60
C VAL A 92 -5.41 -36.35 -22.28
N ILE A 93 -5.80 -35.76 -21.14
CA ILE A 93 -5.73 -36.41 -19.83
C ILE A 93 -6.63 -37.67 -19.79
N LEU A 94 -7.85 -37.58 -20.33
CA LEU A 94 -8.77 -38.72 -20.38
C LEU A 94 -8.24 -39.85 -21.30
N LEU A 95 -7.54 -39.49 -22.38
CA LEU A 95 -6.98 -40.46 -23.32
C LEU A 95 -5.78 -41.22 -22.71
N VAL A 96 -4.92 -40.50 -21.97
CA VAL A 96 -3.80 -41.10 -21.22
C VAL A 96 -4.32 -42.01 -20.09
N ALA A 97 -5.31 -41.55 -19.33
CA ALA A 97 -5.92 -42.34 -18.25
C ALA A 97 -6.61 -43.61 -18.76
N ARG A 98 -7.23 -43.57 -19.95
CA ARG A 98 -7.83 -44.75 -20.58
C ARG A 98 -6.78 -45.76 -21.04
N ASN A 99 -5.62 -45.30 -21.52
CA ASN A 99 -4.55 -46.19 -21.97
C ASN A 99 -3.79 -46.85 -20.80
N SER A 100 -3.71 -46.21 -19.62
CA SER A 100 -3.06 -46.78 -18.44
C SER A 100 -3.89 -47.84 -17.70
N ILE A 101 -5.17 -47.99 -18.04
CA ILE A 101 -6.07 -49.01 -17.43
C ILE A 101 -6.06 -50.31 -18.25
N ASN A 102 -5.63 -50.27 -19.50
CA ASN A 102 -5.58 -51.42 -20.42
C ASN A 102 -4.17 -52.03 -20.60
N ALA A 103 -3.18 -51.58 -19.82
CA ALA A 103 -1.81 -52.12 -19.77
C ALA A 103 -1.60 -52.83 -18.42
#